data_AF-A0A954JQ01-F1
#
_entry.id   AF-A0A954JQ01-F1
#
_cell.length_a   1.000
_cell.length_b   1.000
_cell.length_c   1.000
_cell.angle_alpha   90.00
_cell.angle_beta   90.00
_cell.angle_gamma   90.00
#
_symmetry.space_group_name_H-M   'P 1'
#
loop_
_entity.id
_entity.type
_entity.pdbx_description
1 polymer ?
#
loop_
_entity_poly.entity_id
_entity_poly.type
_entity_poly.pdbx_seq_one_letter_code
_entity_poly.pdbx_strand_id
1 'polypeptide(L)'
;GYLGLDGLFYTHESINHGSGEYVRDGVHTNSIESVWAVMKRGLHGVYHHASSKHLDRYVSEFTFRLNDGDVARHTLDRIASLLFAANGKRLTYKALIA
;
A
#
# COMPACT_ATOMS: atom_id res chain seq x y z
N GLY A 1 2.75 -16.31 -10.84
CA GLY A 1 1.70 -16.01 -9.84
C GLY A 1 0.35 -16.01 -10.55
N TYR A 2 -0.72 -16.36 -9.83
CA TYR A 2 -2.11 -16.53 -10.32
C TYR A 2 -2.36 -17.58 -11.43
N LEU A 3 -1.31 -18.15 -12.02
CA LEU A 3 -1.37 -19.35 -12.88
C LEU A 3 -2.22 -20.46 -12.23
N GLY A 4 -3.33 -20.83 -12.88
CA GLY A 4 -4.26 -21.87 -12.43
C GLY A 4 -5.52 -21.36 -11.73
N LEU A 5 -5.70 -20.04 -11.57
CA LEU A 5 -6.93 -19.43 -11.06
C LEU A 5 -7.86 -18.90 -12.17
N ASP A 6 -7.40 -18.93 -13.41
CA ASP A 6 -8.13 -18.47 -14.58
C ASP A 6 -9.37 -19.34 -14.82
N GLY A 7 -10.53 -18.69 -14.98
CA GLY A 7 -11.78 -19.37 -15.30
C GLY A 7 -12.49 -20.08 -14.14
N LEU A 8 -11.91 -20.08 -12.93
CA LEU A 8 -12.60 -20.54 -11.72
C LEU A 8 -13.55 -19.45 -11.19
N PHE A 9 -13.04 -18.24 -10.95
CA PHE A 9 -13.81 -17.07 -10.48
C PHE A 9 -13.21 -15.72 -10.88
N TYR A 10 -12.09 -15.71 -11.62
CA TYR A 10 -11.35 -14.50 -11.95
C TYR A 10 -10.89 -14.55 -13.41
N THR A 11 -11.03 -13.42 -14.09
CA THR A 11 -10.36 -13.15 -15.37
C THR A 11 -9.05 -12.46 -15.04
N HIS A 12 -7.93 -13.11 -15.33
CA HIS A 12 -6.61 -12.50 -15.18
C HIS A 12 -6.14 -11.96 -16.53
N GLU A 13 -5.68 -10.71 -16.52
CA GLU A 13 -5.08 -10.07 -17.69
C GLU A 13 -3.71 -9.51 -17.32
N SER A 14 -2.90 -9.22 -18.32
CA SER A 14 -1.54 -8.71 -18.15
C SER A 14 -1.26 -7.60 -19.14
N ILE A 15 -0.21 -6.82 -18.89
CA ILE A 15 0.27 -5.74 -19.76
C ILE A 15 1.76 -5.94 -19.99
N ASN A 16 2.23 -5.72 -21.23
CA ASN A 16 3.65 -5.85 -21.57
C ASN A 16 4.35 -4.49 -21.68
N HIS A 17 4.84 -3.98 -20.54
CA HIS A 17 5.64 -2.74 -20.51
C HIS A 17 6.91 -2.80 -21.38
N GLY A 18 7.49 -3.99 -21.59
CA GLY A 18 8.68 -4.15 -22.45
C GLY A 18 8.41 -3.85 -23.92
N SER A 19 7.13 -3.94 -24.35
CA SER A 19 6.68 -3.54 -25.68
C SER A 19 6.17 -2.11 -25.78
N GLY A 20 6.25 -1.34 -24.68
CA GLY A 20 5.67 0.01 -24.60
C GLY A 20 4.15 0.02 -24.37
N GLU A 21 3.54 -1.11 -24.03
CA GLU A 21 2.14 -1.19 -23.63
C GLU A 21 2.02 -0.84 -22.14
N TYR A 22 1.22 0.19 -21.80
CA TYR A 22 0.98 0.63 -20.41
C TYR A 22 -0.50 0.58 -20.00
N VAL A 23 -1.42 0.51 -20.98
CA VAL A 23 -2.85 0.33 -20.77
C VAL A 23 -3.46 -0.34 -22.00
N ARG A 24 -4.39 -1.26 -21.79
CA ARG A 24 -5.22 -1.87 -22.84
C ARG A 24 -6.63 -2.04 -22.32
N ASP A 25 -7.60 -1.34 -22.89
CA ASP A 25 -9.03 -1.49 -22.55
C ASP A 25 -9.35 -1.44 -21.04
N GLY A 26 -8.64 -0.59 -20.30
CA GLY A 26 -8.77 -0.45 -18.84
C GLY A 26 -7.92 -1.42 -18.02
N VAL A 27 -7.28 -2.40 -18.65
CA VAL A 27 -6.26 -3.26 -18.03
C VAL A 27 -4.97 -2.47 -17.87
N HIS A 28 -4.51 -2.31 -16.62
CA HIS A 28 -3.24 -1.67 -16.28
C HIS A 28 -2.78 -2.06 -14.88
N THR A 29 -1.49 -1.86 -14.59
CA THR A 29 -0.90 -2.02 -13.24
C THR A 29 -0.66 -0.68 -12.53
N ASN A 30 -1.08 0.44 -13.12
CA ASN A 30 -0.86 1.79 -12.61
C ASN A 30 -1.24 1.98 -11.13
N SER A 31 -2.36 1.40 -10.69
CA SER A 31 -2.82 1.51 -9.30
C SER A 31 -1.79 0.94 -8.32
N ILE A 32 -1.31 -0.29 -8.55
CA ILE A 32 -0.33 -0.93 -7.66
C ILE A 32 1.06 -0.28 -7.79
N GLU A 33 1.43 0.20 -8.97
CA GLU A 33 2.66 0.97 -9.16
C GLU A 33 2.66 2.27 -8.37
N SER A 34 1.52 2.96 -8.31
CA SER A 34 1.35 4.16 -7.48
C SER A 34 1.55 3.86 -5.98
N VAL A 35 1.01 2.74 -5.50
CA VAL A 35 1.24 2.26 -4.12
C VAL A 35 2.74 2.12 -3.84
N TRP A 36 3.46 1.40 -4.71
CA TRP A 36 4.90 1.19 -4.54
C TRP A 36 5.71 2.48 -4.64
N ALA A 37 5.30 3.41 -5.50
CA ALA A 37 5.95 4.70 -5.64
C ALA A 37 5.90 5.52 -4.33
N VAL A 38 4.74 5.55 -3.68
CA VAL A 38 4.56 6.25 -2.39
C VAL A 38 5.34 5.54 -1.27
N MET A 39 5.25 4.21 -1.19
CA MET A 39 5.96 3.44 -0.17
C MET A 39 7.48 3.63 -0.27
N LYS A 40 8.07 3.52 -1.46
CA LYS A 40 9.51 3.73 -1.67
C LYS A 40 9.95 5.14 -1.26
N ARG A 41 9.18 6.17 -1.63
CA ARG A 41 9.49 7.56 -1.20
C ARG A 41 9.44 7.72 0.31
N GLY A 42 8.46 7.12 0.99
CA GLY A 42 8.38 7.20 2.44
C GLY A 42 9.48 6.41 3.15
N LEU A 43 9.92 5.27 2.60
CA LEU A 43 11.11 4.56 3.08
C LEU A 43 12.38 5.42 2.96
N HIS A 44 12.56 6.12 1.84
CA HIS A 44 13.71 7.00 1.63
C HIS A 44 13.66 8.28 2.47
N GLY A 45 12.49 8.87 2.66
CA GLY A 45 12.36 10.21 3.26
C GLY A 45 11.91 10.26 4.73
N VAL A 46 11.07 9.33 5.18
CA VAL A 46 10.53 9.32 6.55
C VAL A 46 11.27 8.32 7.43
N TYR A 47 11.44 7.10 6.93
CA TYR A 47 11.98 6.00 7.74
C TYR A 47 13.50 5.88 7.65
N HIS A 48 14.08 6.21 6.49
CA HIS A 48 15.49 6.02 6.11
C HIS A 48 16.02 4.56 6.18
N HIS A 49 15.38 3.70 6.97
CA HIS A 49 15.65 2.29 7.13
C HIS A 49 14.37 1.55 7.55
N ALA A 50 14.15 0.35 7.02
CA ALA A 50 13.08 -0.54 7.44
C ALA A 50 13.65 -1.90 7.84
N SER A 51 13.22 -2.41 8.99
CA SER A 51 13.54 -3.78 9.41
C SER A 51 12.57 -4.76 8.75
N SER A 52 13.11 -5.84 8.19
CA SER A 52 12.32 -6.98 7.69
C SER A 52 11.40 -7.56 8.76
N LYS A 53 11.80 -7.53 10.04
CA LYS A 53 10.99 -7.98 11.19
C LYS A 53 9.67 -7.23 11.34
N HIS A 54 9.58 -6.00 10.83
CA HIS A 54 8.42 -5.12 11.02
C HIS A 54 7.82 -4.66 9.69
N LEU A 55 8.18 -5.33 8.59
CA LEU A 55 7.76 -4.94 7.24
C LEU A 55 6.24 -4.86 7.10
N ASP A 56 5.53 -5.78 7.77
CA ASP A 56 4.07 -5.81 7.87
C ASP A 56 3.48 -4.50 8.43
N ARG A 57 4.14 -3.88 9.41
CA ARG A 57 3.69 -2.63 10.02
C ARG A 57 3.84 -1.45 9.07
N TYR A 58 4.96 -1.37 8.35
CA TYR A 58 5.17 -0.35 7.33
C TYR A 58 4.13 -0.48 6.20
N VAL A 59 3.94 -1.69 5.67
CA VAL A 59 2.95 -1.96 4.61
C VAL A 59 1.54 -1.62 5.08
N SER A 60 1.17 -2.01 6.30
CA SER A 60 -0.16 -1.72 6.88
C SER A 60 -0.40 -0.21 7.00
N GLU A 61 0.62 0.54 7.37
CA GLU A 61 0.54 1.99 7.54
C GLU A 61 0.41 2.72 6.18
N PHE A 62 1.20 2.36 5.18
CA PHE A 62 1.02 2.91 3.82
C PHE A 62 -0.34 2.53 3.23
N THR A 63 -0.79 1.29 3.43
CA THR A 63 -2.11 0.84 2.97
C THR A 63 -3.22 1.64 3.65
N PHE A 64 -3.12 1.86 4.96
CA PHE A 64 -4.03 2.73 5.69
C PHE A 64 -4.01 4.14 5.10
N ARG A 65 -2.85 4.78 4.93
CA ARG A 65 -2.77 6.15 4.39
C ARG A 65 -3.31 6.28 2.98
N LEU A 66 -3.14 5.27 2.12
CA LEU A 66 -3.64 5.30 0.75
C LEU A 66 -5.16 5.12 0.71
N ASN A 67 -5.68 4.15 1.45
CA ASN A 67 -7.12 3.91 1.53
C ASN A 67 -7.82 5.04 2.27
N ASP A 68 -7.21 5.52 3.36
CA ASP A 68 -7.75 6.54 4.28
C ASP A 68 -7.52 7.98 3.79
N GLY A 69 -6.49 8.17 2.95
CA GLY A 69 -6.03 9.45 2.45
C GLY A 69 -6.72 9.96 1.19
N ASP A 70 -7.86 9.38 0.83
CA ASP A 70 -8.69 9.87 -0.27
C ASP A 70 -9.02 11.36 -0.07
N VAL A 71 -8.57 12.18 -1.02
CA VAL A 71 -8.75 13.64 -1.00
C VAL A 71 -10.21 14.07 -1.18
N ALA A 72 -11.08 13.16 -1.60
CA ALA A 72 -12.53 13.37 -1.58
C ALA A 72 -13.07 13.44 -0.14
N ARG A 73 -12.37 12.83 0.84
CA ARG A 73 -12.72 12.97 2.25
C ARG A 73 -12.16 14.25 2.83
N HIS A 74 -13.01 14.93 3.59
CA HIS A 74 -12.66 16.15 4.27
C HIS A 74 -11.49 15.91 5.25
N THR A 75 -10.56 16.87 5.30
CA THR A 75 -9.30 16.74 6.04
C THR A 75 -9.50 16.40 7.52
N LEU A 76 -10.52 16.98 8.18
CA LEU A 76 -10.79 16.69 9.59
C LEU A 76 -11.24 15.24 9.82
N ASP A 77 -12.01 14.67 8.91
CA ASP A 77 -12.48 13.28 9.01
C ASP A 77 -11.30 12.32 8.86
N ARG A 78 -10.35 12.65 7.99
CA ARG A 78 -9.10 11.90 7.79
C ARG A 78 -8.16 11.98 9.00
N ILE A 79 -8.13 13.11 9.69
CA ILE A 79 -7.37 13.24 10.94
C ILE A 79 -8.05 12.40 12.03
N ALA A 80 -9.38 12.47 12.13
CA ALA A 80 -10.16 11.70 13.10
C ALA A 80 -9.97 10.19 12.89
N SER A 81 -10.07 9.68 11.67
CA SER A 81 -9.85 8.26 11.35
C SER A 81 -8.44 7.78 11.73
N LEU A 82 -7.40 8.60 11.49
CA LEU A 82 -6.04 8.29 11.95
C LEU A 82 -5.97 8.15 13.48
N LEU A 83 -6.57 9.10 14.22
CA LEU A 83 -6.58 9.07 15.68
C LEU A 83 -7.32 7.84 16.22
N PHE A 84 -8.48 7.51 15.66
CA PHE A 84 -9.22 6.29 16.02
C PHE A 84 -8.43 5.02 15.68
N ALA A 85 -7.81 4.97 14.50
CA ALA A 85 -7.01 3.83 14.06
C ALA A 85 -5.74 3.64 14.90
N ALA A 86 -5.21 4.69 15.53
CA ALA A 86 -4.05 4.64 16.41
C ALA A 86 -4.38 4.17 17.84
N ASN A 87 -5.66 4.24 18.26
CA ASN A 87 -6.08 3.84 19.59
C ASN A 87 -5.73 2.37 19.87
N GLY A 88 -5.16 2.10 21.05
CA GLY A 88 -4.74 0.75 21.47
C GLY A 88 -3.49 0.21 20.76
N LYS A 89 -2.89 0.92 19.79
CA LYS A 89 -1.71 0.45 19.02
C LYS A 89 -0.38 0.95 19.57
N ARG A 90 -0.32 1.32 20.86
CA ARG A 90 0.90 1.84 21.49
C ARG A 90 2.03 0.80 21.42
N LEU A 91 3.13 1.16 20.77
CA LEU A 91 4.33 0.35 20.67
C LEU A 91 5.43 0.93 21.56
N THR A 92 5.91 0.15 22.52
CA THR A 92 7.07 0.54 23.34
C THR A 92 8.35 0.00 22.73
N TYR A 93 9.49 0.63 23.04
CA TYR A 93 10.80 0.15 22.57
C TYR A 93 11.07 -1.31 22.99
N LYS A 94 10.72 -1.69 24.22
CA LYS A 94 10.83 -3.07 24.70
C LYS A 94 10.04 -4.06 23.82
N ALA A 95 8.82 -3.70 23.43
CA ALA A 95 7.99 -4.54 22.56
C ALA A 95 8.45 -4.53 21.09
N LEU A 96 9.10 -3.45 20.64
CA LEU A 96 9.67 -3.36 19.30
C LEU A 96 10.85 -4.34 19.13
N ILE A 97 11.75 -4.38 20.11
CA ILE A 97 12.96 -5.21 20.02
C ILE A 97 12.73 -6.68 20.40
N ALA A 98 11.68 -6.99 21.16
CA ALA A 98 11.33 -8.34 21.63
C ALA A 98 11.10 -9.36 20.51
#